data_AF-A0A5B6V2N0-F1
#
_entry.id   AF-A0A5B6V2N0-F1
#
_cell.length_a   1.000
_cell.length_b   1.000
_cell.length_c   1.000
_cell.angle_alpha   90.00
_cell.angle_beta   90.00
_cell.angle_gamma   90.00
#
_symmetry.space_group_name_H-M   'P 1'
#
loop_
_entity.id
_entity.type
_entity.pdbx_description
1 polymer ?
#
loop_
_entity_poly.entity_id
_entity_poly.type
_entity_poly.pdbx_seq_one_letter_code
_entity_poly.pdbx_strand_id
1 'polypeptide(L)'
;MEHLVQCSANYTPLTLISFLEKELPWCMVIRVSIIYGSLKYTWKQTFQRCYKLASALKAPHWVQTSQIYELHFAVPMAGAVFSPLNIHQDSTALAAQFKPLEAKVIYSSIISSSISSLKPSRSSSKHAPISSFLSSMLETDPDAKRAADDHQFLGYKTYDSLLNVENNFGFEILRPHGEFDPISIVFTSGTTGEPKGVVPSHRGAYLTTLAEIIINEMKAMPIYLWTVPMNHCNGTYDAKFIFDAIVEYNVTNLGGATPVLSLIANANQNPLPFKVNIMSGGAPPLPQVVLKIEELGFILTHSYGMSEMLGPGTVYPWRPEYGSLSLQQQAKTKALHGLNHMLMEAVDVKDPLTMESVPFDGFTLGEVMFRGNTVTKGYYKDPENTEAAFMGGKKISTVDVEAVLFSHPAVFEAGVVGKPDKVAGETEGCDDTRSVDIIEYCREKLPGYMVQETVVFDDLPFTSTGKLKKAVLRERANALV
;
A
#
# COMPACT_ATOMS: atom_id res chain seq x y z
N MET A 1 22.16 -36.25 4.72
CA MET A 1 20.86 -35.54 4.70
C MET A 1 19.66 -36.51 4.70
N GLU A 2 19.81 -37.76 4.25
CA GLU A 2 18.70 -38.74 4.08
C GLU A 2 17.98 -39.18 5.36
N HIS A 3 18.45 -38.78 6.56
CA HIS A 3 17.80 -39.07 7.84
C HIS A 3 17.30 -37.82 8.58
N LEU A 4 17.31 -36.65 7.93
CA LEU A 4 16.77 -35.41 8.49
C LEU A 4 15.27 -35.33 8.19
N VAL A 5 14.46 -35.16 9.22
CA VAL A 5 12.99 -35.10 9.10
C VAL A 5 12.52 -33.70 9.44
N GLN A 6 11.69 -33.13 8.56
CA GLN A 6 10.89 -31.96 8.86
C GLN A 6 9.73 -32.37 9.76
N CYS A 7 9.60 -31.74 10.93
CA CYS A 7 8.58 -32.05 11.94
C CYS A 7 8.14 -30.78 12.68
N SER A 8 7.15 -30.87 13.55
CA SER A 8 6.62 -29.72 14.30
C SER A 8 7.65 -29.00 15.18
N ALA A 9 8.75 -29.67 15.55
CA ALA A 9 9.83 -29.05 16.33
C ALA A 9 10.76 -28.16 15.52
N ASN A 10 10.89 -28.37 14.20
CA ASN A 10 11.81 -27.64 13.33
C ASN A 10 11.12 -26.98 12.12
N TYR A 11 9.80 -27.05 12.04
CA TYR A 11 9.01 -26.37 11.03
C TYR A 11 7.70 -25.84 11.60
N THR A 12 7.50 -24.54 11.43
CA THR A 12 6.21 -23.87 11.55
C THR A 12 6.09 -22.89 10.38
N PRO A 13 4.94 -22.82 9.69
CA PRO A 13 4.74 -21.82 8.66
C PRO A 13 4.98 -20.40 9.20
N LEU A 14 5.71 -19.59 8.44
CA LEU A 14 5.83 -18.16 8.74
C LEU A 14 4.46 -17.50 8.60
N THR A 15 3.98 -16.84 9.66
CA THR A 15 2.68 -16.19 9.69
C THR A 15 2.60 -15.05 10.72
N LEU A 16 1.95 -13.94 10.35
CA LEU A 16 1.71 -12.80 11.23
C LEU A 16 0.79 -13.13 12.42
N ILE A 17 0.00 -14.20 12.32
CA ILE A 17 -0.83 -14.70 13.44
C ILE A 17 0.04 -14.93 14.69
N SER A 18 1.24 -15.46 14.49
CA SER A 18 2.17 -15.76 15.59
C SER A 18 2.67 -14.52 16.33
N PHE A 19 2.64 -13.34 15.71
CA PHE A 19 3.09 -12.11 16.36
C PHE A 19 2.17 -11.74 17.52
N LEU A 20 0.85 -11.82 17.32
CA LEU A 20 -0.12 -11.46 18.35
C LEU A 20 -0.13 -12.48 19.51
N GLU A 21 0.10 -13.75 19.23
CA GLU A 21 0.18 -14.79 20.28
C GLU A 21 1.47 -14.69 21.10
N LYS A 22 2.59 -14.32 20.46
CA LYS A 22 3.87 -14.11 21.16
C LYS A 22 3.82 -12.94 22.14
N GLU A 23 2.88 -12.02 21.99
CA GLU A 23 2.64 -10.96 22.99
C GLU A 23 1.93 -11.49 24.25
N LEU A 24 1.28 -12.66 24.21
CA LEU A 24 0.50 -13.18 25.34
C LEU A 24 1.32 -13.42 26.61
N PRO A 25 2.54 -14.00 26.57
CA PRO A 25 3.39 -14.10 27.76
C PRO A 25 3.81 -12.74 28.31
N TRP A 26 3.96 -11.72 27.45
CA TRP A 26 4.34 -10.36 27.83
C TRP A 26 3.15 -9.50 28.28
N CYS A 27 1.91 -9.98 28.13
CA CYS A 27 0.68 -9.34 28.61
C CYS A 27 0.61 -9.18 30.14
N MET A 28 1.59 -9.67 30.89
CA MET A 28 1.76 -9.36 32.31
C MET A 28 2.19 -7.90 32.55
N VAL A 29 2.70 -7.21 31.53
CA VAL A 29 2.89 -5.76 31.54
C VAL A 29 1.73 -5.13 30.77
N ILE A 30 0.95 -4.25 31.41
CA ILE A 30 -0.13 -3.49 30.77
C ILE A 30 0.49 -2.61 29.67
N ARG A 31 0.49 -3.09 28.43
CA ARG A 31 1.08 -2.40 27.27
C ARG A 31 0.00 -1.98 26.30
N VAL A 32 0.01 -0.71 25.92
CA VAL A 32 -0.92 -0.12 24.95
C VAL A 32 -0.59 -0.65 23.55
N SER A 33 -1.61 -1.11 22.83
CA SER A 33 -1.50 -1.58 21.44
C SER A 33 -1.95 -0.53 20.44
N ILE A 34 -3.00 0.23 20.76
CA ILE A 34 -3.57 1.24 19.88
C ILE A 34 -4.15 2.39 20.69
N ILE A 35 -4.00 3.60 20.13
CA ILE A 35 -4.65 4.83 20.56
C ILE A 35 -5.35 5.39 19.32
N TYR A 36 -6.65 5.66 19.43
CA TYR A 36 -7.45 6.23 18.35
C TYR A 36 -8.55 7.13 18.92
N GLY A 37 -8.39 8.45 18.83
CA GLY A 37 -9.27 9.37 19.55
C GLY A 37 -9.23 9.09 21.06
N SER A 38 -10.39 8.87 21.69
CA SER A 38 -10.48 8.48 23.10
C SER A 38 -10.25 6.98 23.35
N LEU A 39 -10.24 6.17 22.29
CA LEU A 39 -10.09 4.72 22.38
C LEU A 39 -8.64 4.34 22.68
N LYS A 40 -8.47 3.46 23.67
CA LYS A 40 -7.17 2.94 24.09
C LYS A 40 -7.30 1.47 24.46
N TYR A 41 -6.56 0.61 23.76
CA TYR A 41 -6.48 -0.80 24.10
C TYR A 41 -5.07 -1.22 24.45
N THR A 42 -4.99 -2.31 25.21
CA THR A 42 -3.76 -3.05 25.46
C THR A 42 -3.63 -4.21 24.48
N TRP A 43 -2.41 -4.72 24.30
CA TRP A 43 -2.17 -5.92 23.47
C TRP A 43 -3.01 -7.12 23.93
N LYS A 44 -3.23 -7.28 25.24
CA LYS A 44 -4.14 -8.29 25.79
C LYS A 44 -5.58 -8.10 25.30
N GLN A 45 -6.10 -6.88 25.37
CA GLN A 45 -7.45 -6.57 24.89
C GLN A 45 -7.56 -6.75 23.37
N THR A 46 -6.57 -6.29 22.61
CA THR A 46 -6.50 -6.51 21.16
C THR A 46 -6.53 -8.00 20.83
N PHE A 47 -5.70 -8.83 21.49
CA PHE A 47 -5.74 -10.28 21.27
C PHE A 47 -7.11 -10.87 21.58
N GLN A 48 -7.71 -10.53 22.72
CA GLN A 48 -9.03 -11.03 23.09
C GLN A 48 -10.11 -10.65 22.07
N ARG A 49 -10.03 -9.43 21.53
CA ARG A 49 -10.95 -8.94 20.50
C ARG A 49 -10.74 -9.66 19.17
N CYS A 50 -9.49 -9.82 18.72
CA CYS A 50 -9.16 -10.59 17.52
C CYS A 50 -9.59 -12.06 17.64
N TYR A 51 -9.38 -12.69 18.80
CA TYR A 51 -9.78 -14.07 19.08
C TYR A 51 -11.30 -14.24 19.02
N LYS A 52 -12.05 -13.37 19.71
CA LYS A 52 -13.52 -13.38 19.68
C LYS A 52 -14.03 -13.21 18.25
N LEU A 53 -13.48 -12.25 17.52
CA LEU A 53 -13.87 -12.01 16.15
C LEU A 53 -13.57 -13.20 15.24
N ALA A 54 -12.36 -13.78 15.35
CA ALA A 54 -11.98 -14.98 14.62
C ALA A 54 -12.92 -16.16 14.93
N SER A 55 -13.30 -16.35 16.19
CA SER A 55 -14.24 -17.41 16.61
C SER A 55 -15.66 -17.23 16.04
N ALA A 56 -16.06 -15.98 15.80
CA ALA A 56 -17.35 -15.65 15.18
C ALA A 56 -17.33 -15.84 13.66
N LEU A 57 -16.16 -15.71 13.01
CA LEU A 57 -15.94 -15.91 11.58
C LEU A 57 -15.93 -17.41 11.24
N LYS A 58 -17.11 -18.02 11.05
CA LYS A 58 -17.21 -19.44 10.62
C LYS A 58 -16.82 -19.62 9.14
N ALA A 59 -15.56 -19.99 8.83
CA ALA A 59 -15.00 -20.32 7.49
C ALA A 59 -14.50 -19.12 6.64
N PRO A 60 -13.87 -19.28 5.44
CA PRO A 60 -13.10 -18.20 4.82
C PRO A 60 -14.00 -17.07 4.32
N HIS A 61 -13.74 -15.88 4.85
CA HIS A 61 -14.54 -14.65 4.74
C HIS A 61 -13.68 -13.46 4.33
N TRP A 62 -14.31 -12.45 3.74
CA TRP A 62 -13.68 -11.21 3.27
C TRP A 62 -14.20 -10.05 4.12
N VAL A 63 -13.41 -9.01 4.37
CA VAL A 63 -13.68 -8.08 5.48
C VAL A 63 -13.01 -6.72 5.23
N GLN A 64 -13.61 -5.60 5.65
CA GLN A 64 -13.08 -4.21 5.55
C GLN A 64 -13.65 -3.32 6.68
N THR A 65 -12.95 -2.55 7.52
CA THR A 65 -13.60 -1.50 8.41
C THR A 65 -12.60 -0.55 9.02
N SER A 66 -13.00 0.51 9.72
CA SER A 66 -12.14 1.34 10.59
C SER A 66 -11.42 0.57 11.71
N GLN A 67 -11.96 -0.57 12.17
CA GLN A 67 -11.25 -1.55 13.02
C GLN A 67 -10.31 -2.46 12.19
N ILE A 68 -9.85 -1.97 11.04
CA ILE A 68 -9.00 -2.70 10.10
C ILE A 68 -7.82 -3.38 10.77
N TYR A 69 -7.27 -2.74 11.81
CA TYR A 69 -6.16 -3.23 12.59
C TYR A 69 -6.44 -4.61 13.20
N GLU A 70 -7.62 -4.82 13.78
CA GLU A 70 -8.00 -6.11 14.39
C GLU A 70 -8.27 -7.17 13.30
N LEU A 71 -8.77 -6.74 12.14
CA LEU A 71 -9.10 -7.61 11.01
C LEU A 71 -7.87 -8.23 10.35
N HIS A 72 -6.76 -7.51 10.31
CA HIS A 72 -5.48 -8.04 9.81
C HIS A 72 -5.00 -9.26 10.60
N PHE A 73 -5.45 -9.44 11.84
CA PHE A 73 -5.17 -10.63 12.65
C PHE A 73 -6.35 -11.60 12.69
N ALA A 74 -7.54 -11.12 13.02
CA ALA A 74 -8.72 -11.95 13.25
C ALA A 74 -9.13 -12.78 12.02
N VAL A 75 -9.00 -12.21 10.82
CA VAL A 75 -9.40 -12.88 9.58
C VAL A 75 -8.44 -14.03 9.26
N PRO A 76 -7.10 -13.83 9.23
CA PRO A 76 -6.16 -14.95 9.14
C PRO A 76 -6.31 -15.99 10.27
N MET A 77 -6.58 -15.55 11.52
CA MET A 77 -6.83 -16.47 12.65
C MET A 77 -8.04 -17.38 12.43
N ALA A 78 -9.00 -16.96 11.62
CA ALA A 78 -10.17 -17.75 11.21
C ALA A 78 -9.93 -18.57 9.93
N GLY A 79 -8.69 -18.62 9.41
CA GLY A 79 -8.36 -19.30 8.16
C GLY A 79 -8.95 -18.60 6.92
N ALA A 80 -9.26 -17.32 7.05
CA ALA A 80 -9.88 -16.50 6.01
C ALA A 80 -8.87 -15.55 5.37
N VAL A 81 -9.21 -15.03 4.18
CA VAL A 81 -8.35 -14.09 3.44
C VAL A 81 -8.91 -12.68 3.55
N PHE A 82 -8.10 -11.77 4.06
CA PHE A 82 -8.49 -10.39 4.26
C PHE A 82 -8.36 -9.57 2.96
N SER A 83 -9.33 -8.73 2.60
CA SER A 83 -9.18 -7.83 1.45
C SER A 83 -9.57 -6.41 1.82
N PRO A 84 -8.58 -5.55 2.15
CA PRO A 84 -8.87 -4.16 2.43
C PRO A 84 -9.15 -3.40 1.13
N LEU A 85 -10.34 -2.81 1.02
CA LEU A 85 -10.69 -1.93 -0.10
C LEU A 85 -10.55 -0.45 0.29
N ASN A 86 -10.22 0.38 -0.69
CA ASN A 86 -10.07 1.82 -0.49
C ASN A 86 -11.43 2.53 -0.65
N ILE A 87 -12.08 2.85 0.47
CA ILE A 87 -13.39 3.53 0.49
C ILE A 87 -13.40 4.92 -0.14
N HIS A 88 -12.23 5.53 -0.36
CA HIS A 88 -12.14 6.84 -0.99
C HIS A 88 -12.22 6.76 -2.51
N GLN A 89 -12.18 5.56 -3.11
CA GLN A 89 -12.41 5.39 -4.54
C GLN A 89 -13.89 5.60 -4.90
N ASP A 90 -14.14 5.94 -6.16
CA ASP A 90 -15.51 6.04 -6.65
C ASP A 90 -16.23 4.68 -6.66
N SER A 91 -17.56 4.72 -6.73
CA SER A 91 -18.41 3.52 -6.67
C SER A 91 -18.10 2.50 -7.75
N THR A 92 -17.69 2.96 -8.93
CA THR A 92 -17.41 2.08 -10.07
C THR A 92 -16.13 1.30 -9.83
N ALA A 93 -15.06 1.99 -9.42
CA ALA A 93 -13.78 1.36 -9.08
C ALA A 93 -13.91 0.41 -7.88
N LEU A 94 -14.70 0.77 -6.87
CA LEU A 94 -15.01 -0.12 -5.75
C LEU A 94 -15.80 -1.35 -6.18
N ALA A 95 -16.79 -1.20 -7.06
CA ALA A 95 -17.57 -2.32 -7.59
C ALA A 95 -16.73 -3.28 -8.43
N ALA A 96 -15.82 -2.75 -9.25
CA ALA A 96 -14.89 -3.53 -10.06
C ALA A 96 -13.98 -4.42 -9.19
N GLN A 97 -13.52 -3.92 -8.04
CA GLN A 97 -12.72 -4.68 -7.07
C GLN A 97 -13.56 -5.67 -6.25
N PHE A 98 -14.76 -5.25 -5.86
CA PHE A 98 -15.64 -6.05 -5.02
C PHE A 98 -16.18 -7.30 -5.74
N LYS A 99 -16.60 -7.15 -7.00
CA LYS A 99 -17.21 -8.21 -7.80
C LYS A 99 -16.40 -9.52 -7.85
N PRO A 100 -15.09 -9.52 -8.18
CA PRO A 100 -14.30 -10.76 -8.27
C PRO A 100 -14.05 -11.45 -6.93
N LEU A 101 -14.09 -10.71 -5.81
CA LEU A 101 -13.83 -11.25 -4.46
C LEU A 101 -14.83 -12.32 -4.04
N GLU A 102 -16.08 -12.23 -4.52
CA GLU A 102 -17.18 -13.11 -4.06
C GLU A 102 -17.28 -13.12 -2.53
N ALA A 103 -17.26 -11.91 -1.96
CA ALA A 103 -17.17 -11.70 -0.54
C ALA A 103 -18.37 -12.31 0.22
N LYS A 104 -18.10 -13.24 1.15
CA LYS A 104 -19.13 -13.84 2.02
C LYS A 104 -19.55 -12.93 3.18
N VAL A 105 -18.64 -12.07 3.58
CA VAL A 105 -18.81 -11.09 4.65
C VAL A 105 -18.34 -9.75 4.10
N ILE A 106 -18.95 -8.68 4.56
CA ILE A 106 -18.49 -7.33 4.32
C ILE A 106 -18.55 -6.65 5.67
N TYR A 107 -17.49 -5.95 6.00
CA TYR A 107 -17.51 -4.98 7.06
C TYR A 107 -17.50 -3.59 6.37
N SER A 108 -18.12 -2.58 6.95
CA SER A 108 -17.89 -1.19 6.54
C SER A 108 -18.06 -0.23 7.71
N SER A 109 -17.25 0.83 7.74
CA SER A 109 -17.39 1.96 8.67
C SER A 109 -18.27 3.08 8.14
N ILE A 110 -18.59 3.08 6.84
CA ILE A 110 -19.46 4.07 6.19
C ILE A 110 -20.51 3.32 5.38
N ILE A 111 -21.79 3.61 5.59
CA ILE A 111 -22.86 3.22 4.67
C ILE A 111 -22.82 4.22 3.52
N SER A 112 -21.95 4.01 2.52
CA SER A 112 -22.02 4.84 1.32
C SER A 112 -23.15 4.32 0.41
N SER A 113 -23.80 5.22 -0.32
CA SER A 113 -24.72 4.85 -1.40
C SER A 113 -24.06 3.90 -2.41
N SER A 114 -22.74 3.96 -2.56
CA SER A 114 -21.93 3.05 -3.37
C SER A 114 -21.98 1.60 -2.88
N ILE A 115 -22.09 1.35 -1.57
CA ILE A 115 -22.26 -0.03 -1.04
C ILE A 115 -23.69 -0.50 -1.26
N SER A 116 -24.68 0.39 -1.17
CA SER A 116 -26.09 0.05 -1.41
C SER A 116 -26.38 -0.37 -2.86
N SER A 117 -25.56 0.09 -3.82
CA SER A 117 -25.62 -0.33 -5.23
C SER A 117 -24.87 -1.62 -5.52
N LEU A 118 -24.00 -2.09 -4.60
CA LEU A 118 -23.41 -3.43 -4.61
C LEU A 118 -24.45 -4.48 -4.18
N LYS A 119 -25.61 -4.51 -4.83
CA LYS A 119 -26.53 -5.63 -4.69
C LYS A 119 -25.90 -6.84 -5.38
N PRO A 120 -25.71 -7.97 -4.68
CA PRO A 120 -25.32 -9.20 -5.33
C PRO A 120 -26.36 -9.53 -6.41
N SER A 121 -25.91 -9.86 -7.62
CA SER A 121 -26.77 -10.51 -8.60
C SER A 121 -27.37 -11.76 -7.93
N ARG A 122 -28.69 -11.81 -7.77
CA ARG A 122 -29.42 -12.98 -7.26
C ARG A 122 -29.35 -14.21 -8.18
N SER A 123 -28.53 -14.19 -9.24
CA SER A 123 -28.44 -15.29 -10.18
C SER A 123 -27.56 -16.44 -9.65
N SER A 124 -28.25 -17.51 -9.24
CA SER A 124 -27.86 -18.91 -9.44
C SER A 124 -26.73 -19.57 -8.63
N SER A 125 -26.37 -19.12 -7.42
CA SER A 125 -25.55 -19.95 -6.52
C SER A 125 -26.38 -20.50 -5.34
N LYS A 126 -26.27 -21.81 -5.10
CA LYS A 126 -26.87 -22.54 -3.96
C LYS A 126 -26.19 -22.19 -2.61
N HIS A 127 -25.53 -21.04 -2.51
CA HIS A 127 -24.76 -20.65 -1.34
C HIS A 127 -25.52 -19.60 -0.52
N ALA A 128 -25.50 -19.81 0.80
CA ALA A 128 -26.23 -19.05 1.81
C ALA A 128 -26.07 -17.52 1.66
N PRO A 129 -27.05 -16.72 2.13
CA PRO A 129 -27.02 -15.26 1.98
C PRO A 129 -25.74 -14.65 2.57
N ILE A 130 -25.19 -13.68 1.84
CA ILE A 130 -24.10 -12.80 2.28
C ILE A 130 -24.53 -12.14 3.58
N SER A 131 -23.86 -12.49 4.67
CA SER A 131 -24.07 -11.85 5.96
C SER A 131 -23.25 -10.56 5.97
N SER A 132 -23.92 -9.44 5.69
CA SER A 132 -23.33 -8.11 5.74
C SER A 132 -23.32 -7.60 7.19
N PHE A 133 -22.15 -7.20 7.68
CA PHE A 133 -21.98 -6.70 9.05
C PHE A 133 -21.55 -5.24 9.02
N LEU A 134 -22.23 -4.39 9.78
CA LEU A 134 -21.95 -2.97 9.90
C LEU A 134 -21.02 -2.75 11.10
N SER A 135 -20.00 -1.90 10.94
CA SER A 135 -19.21 -1.49 12.10
C SER A 135 -19.75 -0.22 12.73
N SER A 136 -19.89 -0.31 14.05
CA SER A 136 -19.96 0.82 14.96
C SER A 136 -18.57 1.47 15.07
N MET A 137 -18.42 2.64 14.45
CA MET A 137 -17.88 3.80 15.17
C MET A 137 -18.94 4.91 15.15
N LEU A 138 -20.14 4.54 15.60
CA LEU A 138 -21.35 5.36 15.54
C LEU A 138 -21.48 6.36 16.71
N GLU A 139 -20.50 6.44 17.62
CA GLU A 139 -20.65 7.30 18.80
C GLU A 139 -20.30 8.77 18.54
N THR A 140 -19.55 9.11 17.48
CA THR A 140 -19.09 10.49 17.27
C THR A 140 -19.61 11.17 16.00
N ASP A 141 -20.32 10.48 15.11
CA ASP A 141 -20.91 11.06 13.89
C ASP A 141 -22.45 11.13 14.00
N PRO A 142 -23.04 12.33 14.16
CA PRO A 142 -24.49 12.52 14.29
C PRO A 142 -25.29 12.07 13.05
N ASP A 143 -24.72 12.16 11.84
CA ASP A 143 -25.40 11.82 10.60
C ASP A 143 -25.40 10.30 10.37
N ALA A 144 -24.35 9.61 10.80
CA ALA A 144 -24.30 8.14 10.79
C ALA A 144 -25.27 7.52 11.80
N LYS A 145 -25.51 8.20 12.94
CA LYS A 145 -26.50 7.78 13.95
C LYS A 145 -27.93 7.88 13.41
N ARG A 146 -28.25 8.97 12.69
CA ARG A 146 -29.52 9.09 11.94
C ARG A 146 -29.66 8.02 10.87
N ALA A 147 -28.61 7.70 10.11
CA ALA A 147 -28.67 6.64 9.10
C ALA A 147 -28.87 5.25 9.71
N ALA A 148 -28.33 4.97 10.90
CA ALA A 148 -28.57 3.73 11.64
C ALA A 148 -30.02 3.66 12.20
N ASP A 149 -30.58 4.78 12.64
CA ASP A 149 -31.94 4.87 13.19
C ASP A 149 -33.03 4.89 12.08
N ASP A 150 -32.77 5.54 10.94
CA ASP A 150 -33.66 5.57 9.76
C ASP A 150 -33.59 4.28 8.91
N HIS A 151 -32.58 3.43 9.15
CA HIS A 151 -32.42 2.16 8.45
C HIS A 151 -32.61 0.96 9.39
N GLN A 152 -33.88 0.62 9.63
CA GLN A 152 -34.33 -0.78 9.81
C GLN A 152 -34.06 -1.65 8.54
N PHE A 153 -32.88 -1.54 7.94
CA PHE A 153 -32.52 -2.32 6.76
C PHE A 153 -32.04 -3.72 7.20
N LEU A 154 -32.76 -4.75 6.74
CA LEU A 154 -32.23 -6.01 6.18
C LEU A 154 -31.11 -6.77 6.93
N GLY A 155 -31.25 -7.07 8.22
CA GLY A 155 -30.49 -8.17 8.85
C GLY A 155 -28.98 -7.96 9.04
N TYR A 156 -28.50 -6.71 9.02
CA TYR A 156 -27.12 -6.38 9.38
C TYR A 156 -26.90 -6.51 10.90
N LYS A 157 -25.68 -6.87 11.30
CA LYS A 157 -25.25 -6.94 12.71
C LYS A 157 -24.10 -5.97 12.97
N THR A 158 -24.00 -5.42 14.19
CA THR A 158 -22.92 -4.50 14.57
C THR A 158 -21.62 -5.24 14.85
N TYR A 159 -20.47 -4.59 14.66
CA TYR A 159 -19.16 -5.13 15.03
C TYR A 159 -19.11 -5.55 16.51
N ASP A 160 -19.61 -4.70 17.42
CA ASP A 160 -19.64 -5.04 18.85
C ASP A 160 -20.57 -6.22 19.17
N SER A 161 -21.65 -6.43 18.40
CA SER A 161 -22.50 -7.62 18.57
C SER A 161 -21.76 -8.93 18.23
N LEU A 162 -20.76 -8.88 17.34
CA LEU A 162 -19.90 -10.04 17.03
C LEU A 162 -18.90 -10.32 18.15
N LEU A 163 -18.44 -9.29 18.86
CA LEU A 163 -17.56 -9.45 20.03
C LEU A 163 -18.30 -9.93 21.29
N ASN A 164 -19.63 -9.78 21.30
CA ASN A 164 -20.52 -10.17 22.39
C ASN A 164 -21.14 -11.56 22.21
N VAL A 165 -20.79 -12.31 21.16
CA VAL A 165 -21.15 -13.72 21.05
C VAL A 165 -20.50 -14.48 22.20
N GLU A 166 -21.25 -15.37 22.87
CA GLU A 166 -20.71 -16.20 23.95
C GLU A 166 -19.41 -16.84 23.51
N ASN A 167 -18.37 -16.76 24.36
CA ASN A 167 -17.05 -17.30 24.07
C ASN A 167 -17.22 -18.74 23.59
N ASN A 168 -16.85 -19.00 22.34
CA ASN A 168 -16.76 -20.36 21.86
C ASN A 168 -15.52 -20.98 22.51
N PHE A 169 -15.67 -21.53 23.72
CA PHE A 169 -14.60 -22.06 24.58
C PHE A 169 -13.76 -23.18 23.93
N GLY A 170 -14.07 -23.59 22.69
CA GLY A 170 -13.31 -24.54 21.89
C GLY A 170 -12.76 -24.01 20.56
N PHE A 171 -12.76 -22.69 20.31
CA PHE A 171 -12.15 -22.16 19.08
C PHE A 171 -10.62 -22.26 19.13
N GLU A 172 -10.06 -23.00 18.18
CA GLU A 172 -8.62 -23.05 17.94
C GLU A 172 -8.26 -22.09 16.79
N ILE A 173 -7.21 -21.29 17.01
CA ILE A 173 -6.69 -20.38 15.98
C ILE A 173 -6.20 -21.21 14.79
N LEU A 174 -6.79 -21.00 13.63
CA LEU A 174 -6.39 -21.70 12.41
C LEU A 174 -5.04 -21.18 11.90
N ARG A 175 -4.20 -22.10 11.44
CA ARG A 175 -2.90 -21.81 10.85
C ARG A 175 -2.95 -22.02 9.34
N PRO A 176 -2.13 -21.30 8.56
CA PRO A 176 -1.97 -21.66 7.16
C PRO A 176 -1.40 -23.07 7.04
N HIS A 177 -1.82 -23.81 6.02
CA HIS A 177 -1.27 -25.13 5.70
C HIS A 177 0.20 -25.03 5.30
N GLY A 178 0.57 -23.94 4.60
CA GLY A 178 1.94 -23.62 4.27
C GLY A 178 2.17 -22.11 4.25
N GLU A 179 3.41 -21.68 4.41
CA GLU A 179 3.75 -20.25 4.44
C GLU A 179 3.45 -19.53 3.11
N PHE A 180 3.27 -20.26 2.00
CA PHE A 180 2.87 -19.72 0.71
C PHE A 180 1.34 -19.58 0.52
N ASP A 181 0.55 -19.91 1.54
CA ASP A 181 -0.89 -19.67 1.53
C ASP A 181 -1.19 -18.16 1.50
N PRO A 182 -2.30 -17.74 0.86
CA PRO A 182 -2.68 -16.33 0.79
C PRO A 182 -3.10 -15.81 2.17
N ILE A 183 -2.58 -14.64 2.55
CA ILE A 183 -2.98 -13.96 3.79
C ILE A 183 -3.98 -12.82 3.52
N SER A 184 -3.86 -12.19 2.35
CA SER A 184 -4.74 -11.10 1.94
C SER A 184 -4.89 -11.02 0.42
N ILE A 185 -5.83 -10.19 -0.03
CA ILE A 185 -5.91 -9.68 -1.40
C ILE A 185 -5.92 -8.16 -1.35
N VAL A 186 -4.95 -7.54 -2.00
CA VAL A 186 -4.81 -6.07 -2.05
C VAL A 186 -4.94 -5.63 -3.50
N PHE A 187 -5.88 -4.76 -3.80
CA PHE A 187 -6.05 -4.26 -5.17
C PHE A 187 -5.05 -3.17 -5.49
N THR A 188 -4.53 -3.19 -6.72
CA THR A 188 -3.78 -2.05 -7.27
C THR A 188 -4.71 -0.85 -7.45
N SER A 189 -4.17 0.37 -7.39
CA SER A 189 -4.96 1.59 -7.50
C SER A 189 -5.56 1.85 -8.89
N GLY A 190 -5.36 0.95 -9.86
CA GLY A 190 -5.89 1.06 -11.21
C GLY A 190 -5.25 2.18 -12.05
N THR A 191 -3.99 2.55 -11.77
CA THR A 191 -3.31 3.59 -12.57
C THR A 191 -3.20 3.12 -14.01
N THR A 192 -2.72 1.90 -14.25
CA THR A 192 -2.48 1.37 -15.60
C THR A 192 -3.68 0.69 -16.27
N GLY A 193 -4.86 0.67 -15.66
CA GLY A 193 -6.07 -0.01 -16.15
C GLY A 193 -6.99 -0.47 -15.01
N GLU A 194 -7.79 -1.51 -15.23
CA GLU A 194 -8.63 -2.09 -14.18
C GLU A 194 -7.81 -2.54 -12.96
N PRO A 195 -8.28 -2.26 -11.72
CA PRO A 195 -7.63 -2.73 -10.50
C PRO A 195 -7.41 -4.25 -10.50
N LYS A 196 -6.18 -4.68 -10.21
CA LYS A 196 -5.83 -6.11 -10.14
C LYS A 196 -5.66 -6.53 -8.69
N GLY A 197 -6.27 -7.65 -8.29
CA GLY A 197 -6.18 -8.17 -6.93
C GLY A 197 -4.85 -8.87 -6.70
N VAL A 198 -3.87 -8.20 -6.11
CA VAL A 198 -2.59 -8.81 -5.75
C VAL A 198 -2.80 -9.80 -4.60
N VAL A 199 -2.16 -10.97 -4.67
CA VAL A 199 -2.30 -12.03 -3.65
C VAL A 199 -1.01 -12.23 -2.82
N PRO A 200 -0.84 -11.46 -1.75
CA PRO A 200 0.14 -11.69 -0.69
C PRO A 200 0.09 -13.09 -0.06
N SER A 201 1.26 -13.68 0.21
CA SER A 201 1.38 -14.89 1.03
C SER A 201 1.70 -14.57 2.50
N HIS A 202 1.41 -15.50 3.41
CA HIS A 202 1.84 -15.39 4.81
C HIS A 202 3.36 -15.19 4.95
N ARG A 203 4.16 -15.90 4.16
CA ARG A 203 5.62 -15.77 4.06
C ARG A 203 6.03 -14.37 3.62
N GLY A 204 5.43 -13.88 2.55
CA GLY A 204 5.71 -12.54 2.02
C GLY A 204 5.44 -11.47 3.08
N ALA A 205 4.27 -11.53 3.72
CA ALA A 205 3.89 -10.56 4.75
C ALA A 205 4.81 -10.63 5.99
N TYR A 206 5.16 -11.85 6.42
CA TYR A 206 6.08 -12.05 7.54
C TYR A 206 7.47 -11.47 7.26
N LEU A 207 8.04 -11.79 6.10
CA LEU A 207 9.36 -11.32 5.71
C LEU A 207 9.37 -9.82 5.47
N THR A 208 8.37 -9.26 4.75
CA THR A 208 8.27 -7.81 4.58
C THR A 208 8.19 -7.08 5.91
N THR A 209 7.45 -7.61 6.90
CA THR A 209 7.40 -7.00 8.24
C THR A 209 8.78 -6.95 8.90
N LEU A 210 9.57 -8.02 8.79
CA LEU A 210 10.94 -8.03 9.31
C LEU A 210 11.86 -7.05 8.56
N ALA A 211 11.72 -6.95 7.23
CA ALA A 211 12.45 -5.95 6.46
C ALA A 211 12.10 -4.53 6.91
N GLU A 212 10.82 -4.21 7.06
CA GLU A 212 10.38 -2.87 7.46
C GLU A 212 10.84 -2.48 8.86
N ILE A 213 10.88 -3.41 9.82
CA ILE A 213 11.44 -3.17 11.16
C ILE A 213 12.91 -2.72 11.05
N ILE A 214 13.70 -3.43 10.24
CA ILE A 214 15.13 -3.15 10.05
C ILE A 214 15.34 -1.84 9.30
N ILE A 215 14.64 -1.67 8.17
CA ILE A 215 14.77 -0.51 7.27
C ILE A 215 14.37 0.79 7.98
N ASN A 216 13.36 0.74 8.85
CA ASN A 216 12.90 1.90 9.61
C ASN A 216 13.58 2.08 10.96
N GLU A 217 14.62 1.28 11.23
CA GLU A 217 15.35 1.27 12.50
C GLU A 217 14.42 1.23 13.72
N MET A 218 13.37 0.42 13.63
CA MET A 218 12.40 0.28 14.71
C MET A 218 13.07 -0.43 15.88
N LYS A 219 13.29 0.33 16.95
CA LYS A 219 13.83 -0.20 18.22
C LYS A 219 12.81 -1.12 18.87
N ALA A 220 13.26 -1.85 19.89
CA ALA A 220 12.32 -2.56 20.76
C ALA A 220 11.28 -1.58 21.31
N MET A 221 10.00 -1.93 21.16
CA MET A 221 8.86 -1.14 21.66
C MET A 221 8.72 0.24 20.99
N PRO A 222 8.62 0.31 19.65
CA PRO A 222 8.42 1.58 18.96
C PRO A 222 7.00 2.10 19.24
N ILE A 223 6.83 3.43 19.19
CA ILE A 223 5.51 4.06 19.13
C ILE A 223 5.34 4.53 17.69
N TYR A 224 4.51 3.81 16.94
CA TYR A 224 4.32 4.05 15.51
C TYR A 224 3.05 4.85 15.24
N LEU A 225 3.19 6.01 14.60
CA LEU A 225 2.06 6.82 14.15
C LEU A 225 1.68 6.46 12.71
N TRP A 226 0.49 5.88 12.54
CA TRP A 226 -0.05 5.50 11.24
C TRP A 226 -0.65 6.70 10.50
N THR A 227 0.16 7.41 9.71
CA THR A 227 -0.33 8.49 8.83
C THR A 227 -0.71 8.00 7.42
N VAL A 228 -0.38 6.74 7.12
CA VAL A 228 -0.81 6.00 5.93
C VAL A 228 -1.94 5.03 6.30
N PRO A 229 -3.07 4.98 5.60
CA PRO A 229 -4.16 4.06 5.85
C PRO A 229 -3.71 2.64 5.67
N MET A 230 -4.27 1.81 6.51
CA MET A 230 -4.04 0.37 6.49
C MET A 230 -4.80 -0.32 5.34
N ASN A 231 -5.57 0.40 4.53
CA ASN A 231 -6.12 -0.09 3.26
C ASN A 231 -5.37 0.43 2.02
N HIS A 232 -4.60 1.52 2.14
CA HIS A 232 -3.74 2.11 1.12
C HIS A 232 -2.97 3.32 1.69
N CYS A 233 -1.81 3.70 1.16
CA CYS A 233 -0.94 4.73 1.74
C CYS A 233 -1.36 6.23 1.69
N ASN A 234 -2.62 6.67 1.90
CA ASN A 234 -2.91 8.12 2.17
C ASN A 234 -3.93 8.45 3.28
N GLY A 235 -3.46 8.97 4.42
CA GLY A 235 -4.34 9.39 5.53
C GLY A 235 -4.57 10.89 5.46
N THR A 236 -5.79 11.33 5.78
CA THR A 236 -6.10 12.76 5.84
C THR A 236 -5.88 13.25 7.26
N TYR A 237 -4.67 13.74 7.52
CA TYR A 237 -4.32 14.39 8.77
C TYR A 237 -3.87 15.82 8.46
N ASP A 238 -4.13 16.76 9.35
CA ASP A 238 -3.45 18.05 9.29
C ASP A 238 -2.06 17.94 9.94
N ALA A 239 -1.17 18.88 9.60
CA ALA A 239 0.18 18.87 10.14
C ALA A 239 0.18 19.03 11.67
N LYS A 240 -0.74 19.82 12.22
CA LYS A 240 -0.76 20.11 13.67
C LYS A 240 -1.00 18.83 14.46
N PHE A 241 -1.96 18.01 14.04
CA PHE A 241 -2.26 16.72 14.63
C PHE A 241 -1.03 15.81 14.66
N ILE A 242 -0.26 15.75 13.57
CA ILE A 242 0.96 14.93 13.50
C ILE A 242 1.96 15.39 14.57
N PHE A 243 2.24 16.69 14.64
CA PHE A 243 3.20 17.23 15.62
C PHE A 243 2.72 17.07 17.06
N ASP A 244 1.45 17.38 17.34
CA ASP A 244 0.85 17.22 18.66
C ASP A 244 0.93 15.75 19.12
N ALA A 245 0.53 14.80 18.26
CA ALA A 245 0.57 13.38 18.57
C ALA A 245 2.00 12.87 18.80
N ILE A 246 2.97 13.37 18.03
CA ILE A 246 4.39 13.03 18.23
C ILE A 246 4.83 13.40 19.65
N VAL A 247 4.54 14.63 20.07
CA VAL A 247 4.97 15.14 21.39
C VAL A 247 4.18 14.47 22.51
N GLU A 248 2.86 14.36 22.39
CA GLU A 248 1.99 13.80 23.42
C GLU A 248 2.30 12.32 23.69
N TYR A 249 2.51 11.54 22.64
CA TYR A 249 2.67 10.08 22.74
C TYR A 249 4.12 9.61 22.62
N ASN A 250 5.10 10.51 22.46
CA ASN A 250 6.50 10.18 22.22
C ASN A 250 6.69 9.24 21.01
N VAL A 251 6.05 9.58 19.89
CA VAL A 251 6.13 8.79 18.66
C VAL A 251 7.58 8.68 18.20
N THR A 252 8.01 7.46 17.90
CA THR A 252 9.38 7.16 17.44
C THR A 252 9.46 6.99 15.93
N ASN A 253 8.38 6.51 15.32
CA ASN A 253 8.32 6.16 13.91
C ASN A 253 6.97 6.58 13.32
N LEU A 254 6.97 6.96 12.05
CA LEU A 254 5.76 7.10 11.26
C LEU A 254 6.01 6.72 9.79
N GLY A 255 4.96 6.31 9.11
CA GLY A 255 4.96 6.20 7.65
C GLY A 255 4.19 7.37 7.07
N GLY A 256 4.74 8.05 6.07
CA GLY A 256 4.12 9.19 5.41
C GLY A 256 4.44 9.19 3.92
N ALA A 257 3.41 9.09 3.07
CA ALA A 257 3.57 9.27 1.63
C ALA A 257 4.07 10.69 1.30
N THR A 258 4.54 10.90 0.08
CA THR A 258 5.08 12.19 -0.38
C THR A 258 4.16 13.40 -0.07
N PRO A 259 2.82 13.31 -0.21
CA PRO A 259 1.93 14.40 0.21
C PRO A 259 2.00 14.73 1.71
N VAL A 260 2.18 13.72 2.58
CA VAL A 260 2.36 13.92 4.03
C VAL A 260 3.70 14.60 4.31
N LEU A 261 4.77 14.25 3.57
CA LEU A 261 6.05 14.94 3.70
C LEU A 261 5.92 16.42 3.33
N SER A 262 5.24 16.72 2.21
CA SER A 262 4.98 18.11 1.79
C SER A 262 4.12 18.86 2.81
N LEU A 263 3.13 18.20 3.40
CA LEU A 263 2.31 18.75 4.46
C LEU A 263 3.15 19.12 5.70
N ILE A 264 4.06 18.23 6.12
CA ILE A 264 4.98 18.48 7.24
C ILE A 264 5.94 19.62 6.89
N ALA A 265 6.53 19.62 5.70
CA ALA A 265 7.49 20.63 5.27
C ALA A 265 6.88 22.04 5.23
N ASN A 266 5.62 22.16 4.82
CA ASN A 266 4.90 23.42 4.74
C ASN A 266 4.24 23.82 6.07
N ALA A 267 4.37 23.02 7.12
CA ALA A 267 3.77 23.30 8.41
C ALA A 267 4.47 24.47 9.10
N ASN A 268 3.69 25.43 9.61
CA ASN A 268 4.21 26.47 10.49
C ASN A 268 4.32 25.94 11.93
N GLN A 269 5.23 24.98 12.12
CA GLN A 269 5.49 24.31 13.40
C GLN A 269 6.95 24.48 13.82
N ASN A 270 7.19 24.46 15.13
CA ASN A 270 8.56 24.40 15.64
C ASN A 270 9.18 23.02 15.40
N PRO A 271 10.52 22.92 15.29
CA PRO A 271 11.20 21.63 15.26
C PRO A 271 10.82 20.75 16.45
N LEU A 272 10.72 19.45 16.20
CA LEU A 272 10.40 18.46 17.22
C LEU A 272 11.48 18.43 18.32
N PRO A 273 11.08 18.17 19.59
CA PRO A 273 12.00 18.12 20.71
C PRO A 273 12.95 16.90 20.66
N PHE A 274 12.66 15.91 19.82
CA PHE A 274 13.48 14.73 19.57
C PHE A 274 13.35 14.27 18.12
N LYS A 275 14.27 13.41 17.67
CA LYS A 275 14.25 12.89 16.30
C LYS A 275 13.21 11.78 16.12
N VAL A 276 12.52 11.80 14.99
CA VAL A 276 11.49 10.81 14.63
C VAL A 276 11.79 10.24 13.24
N ASN A 277 11.80 8.92 13.13
CA ASN A 277 12.04 8.23 11.87
C ASN A 277 10.77 8.26 11.00
N ILE A 278 10.87 8.75 9.77
CA ILE A 278 9.76 8.77 8.81
C ILE A 278 10.10 7.94 7.58
N MET A 279 9.28 6.92 7.31
CA MET A 279 9.35 6.19 6.06
C MET A 279 8.49 6.86 5.00
N SER A 280 9.05 7.06 3.82
CA SER A 280 8.29 7.48 2.64
C SER A 280 8.41 6.47 1.52
N GLY A 281 7.31 6.29 0.79
CA GLY A 281 7.24 5.43 -0.38
C GLY A 281 6.25 5.95 -1.41
N GLY A 282 6.32 5.38 -2.61
CA GLY A 282 5.58 5.85 -3.77
C GLY A 282 6.45 6.80 -4.60
N ALA A 283 6.02 8.06 -4.75
CA ALA A 283 6.75 9.04 -5.54
C ALA A 283 8.00 9.54 -4.78
N PRO A 284 9.10 9.83 -5.48
CA PRO A 284 10.28 10.40 -4.85
C PRO A 284 9.97 11.79 -4.27
N PRO A 285 10.39 12.10 -3.03
CA PRO A 285 10.20 13.43 -2.47
C PRO A 285 11.14 14.46 -3.10
N LEU A 286 10.68 15.70 -3.24
CA LEU A 286 11.53 16.79 -3.72
C LEU A 286 12.65 17.07 -2.70
N PRO A 287 13.90 17.34 -3.12
CA PRO A 287 15.01 17.60 -2.20
C PRO A 287 14.74 18.73 -1.20
N GLN A 288 14.01 19.77 -1.61
CA GLN A 288 13.60 20.87 -0.71
C GLN A 288 12.65 20.42 0.41
N VAL A 289 11.76 19.46 0.13
CA VAL A 289 10.87 18.86 1.13
C VAL A 289 11.70 18.03 2.10
N VAL A 290 12.67 17.25 1.60
CA VAL A 290 13.58 16.46 2.44
C VAL A 290 14.35 17.35 3.40
N LEU A 291 14.99 18.42 2.90
CA LEU A 291 15.71 19.37 3.76
C LEU A 291 14.80 19.93 4.85
N LYS A 292 13.59 20.33 4.48
CA LYS A 292 12.67 20.99 5.40
C LYS A 292 12.16 20.08 6.51
N ILE A 293 11.83 18.82 6.21
CA ILE A 293 11.39 17.88 7.26
C ILE A 293 12.56 17.52 8.20
N GLU A 294 13.79 17.47 7.71
CA GLU A 294 14.95 17.17 8.56
C GLU A 294 15.28 18.31 9.53
N GLU A 295 15.12 19.57 9.09
CA GLU A 295 15.14 20.76 9.95
C GLU A 295 14.09 20.67 11.05
N LEU A 296 12.91 20.15 10.73
CA LEU A 296 11.79 19.97 11.68
C LEU A 296 11.97 18.78 12.63
N GLY A 297 13.04 18.01 12.51
CA GLY A 297 13.36 16.92 13.44
C GLY A 297 13.06 15.51 12.92
N PHE A 298 12.69 15.35 11.65
CA PHE A 298 12.49 14.03 11.07
C PHE A 298 13.79 13.43 10.52
N ILE A 299 13.87 12.10 10.45
CA ILE A 299 14.92 11.34 9.77
C ILE A 299 14.24 10.55 8.66
N LEU A 300 14.54 10.89 7.40
CA LEU A 300 13.87 10.28 6.25
C LEU A 300 14.54 8.98 5.83
N THR A 301 13.74 7.91 5.76
CA THR A 301 14.05 6.70 4.99
C THR A 301 13.13 6.66 3.78
N HIS A 302 13.68 6.89 2.59
CA HIS A 302 12.93 6.74 1.35
C HIS A 302 13.07 5.32 0.80
N SER A 303 11.94 4.78 0.36
CA SER A 303 11.81 3.44 -0.20
C SER A 303 10.94 3.47 -1.43
N TYR A 304 11.14 2.52 -2.33
CA TYR A 304 10.27 2.33 -3.48
C TYR A 304 9.76 0.90 -3.49
N GLY A 305 8.51 0.74 -3.93
CA GLY A 305 7.84 -0.53 -3.96
C GLY A 305 6.43 -0.40 -4.48
N MET A 306 5.73 -1.52 -4.51
CA MET A 306 4.40 -1.64 -5.07
C MET A 306 3.62 -2.76 -4.40
N SER A 307 2.30 -2.80 -4.65
CA SER A 307 1.42 -3.79 -4.02
C SER A 307 1.91 -5.23 -4.25
N GLU A 308 2.50 -5.50 -5.41
CA GLU A 308 3.03 -6.80 -5.82
C GLU A 308 4.29 -7.24 -5.04
N MET A 309 4.85 -6.39 -4.19
CA MET A 309 5.96 -6.70 -3.28
C MET A 309 5.53 -6.60 -1.80
N LEU A 310 4.24 -6.36 -1.55
CA LEU A 310 3.68 -6.09 -0.22
C LEU A 310 4.30 -4.86 0.47
N GLY A 311 4.86 -3.91 -0.27
CA GLY A 311 5.54 -2.75 0.31
C GLY A 311 6.86 -2.45 -0.40
N PRO A 312 7.89 -1.97 0.32
CA PRO A 312 9.15 -1.55 -0.26
C PRO A 312 9.93 -2.75 -0.81
N GLY A 313 10.37 -2.65 -2.07
CA GLY A 313 11.32 -3.57 -2.69
C GLY A 313 12.75 -3.01 -2.74
N THR A 314 12.87 -1.68 -2.74
CA THR A 314 14.14 -0.98 -2.60
C THR A 314 14.08 0.06 -1.48
N VAL A 315 15.25 0.35 -0.93
CA VAL A 315 15.47 1.41 0.05
C VAL A 315 16.79 2.09 -0.28
N TYR A 316 16.89 3.39 -0.07
CA TYR A 316 18.19 4.04 -0.10
C TYR A 316 18.92 3.86 1.24
N PRO A 317 19.97 3.03 1.34
CA PRO A 317 20.68 2.86 2.60
C PRO A 317 21.50 4.12 2.89
N TRP A 318 21.20 4.80 4.00
CA TRP A 318 22.05 5.87 4.47
C TRP A 318 23.40 5.31 4.91
N ARG A 319 24.50 5.95 4.50
CA ARG A 319 25.85 5.56 4.89
C ARG A 319 26.56 6.73 5.60
N PRO A 320 27.38 6.47 6.63
CA PRO A 320 28.09 7.52 7.37
C PRO A 320 28.92 8.46 6.49
N GLU A 321 29.48 7.94 5.40
CA GLU A 321 30.31 8.69 4.44
C GLU A 321 29.51 9.81 3.74
N TYR A 322 28.18 9.69 3.64
CA TYR A 322 27.34 10.74 3.05
C TYR A 322 27.24 11.98 3.94
N GLY A 323 27.64 11.89 5.22
CA GLY A 323 27.72 13.04 6.11
C GLY A 323 28.70 14.12 5.64
N SER A 324 29.66 13.80 4.76
CA SER A 324 30.57 14.79 4.16
C SER A 324 30.01 15.52 2.94
N LEU A 325 28.85 15.10 2.41
CA LEU A 325 28.19 15.76 1.28
C LEU A 325 27.52 17.06 1.74
N SER A 326 27.32 18.01 0.82
CA SER A 326 26.48 19.18 1.11
C SER A 326 25.04 18.74 1.42
N LEU A 327 24.31 19.52 2.24
CA LEU A 327 22.92 19.19 2.58
C LEU A 327 22.04 18.95 1.35
N GLN A 328 22.23 19.75 0.29
CA GLN A 328 21.48 19.61 -0.96
C GLN A 328 21.80 18.30 -1.70
N GLN A 329 23.07 17.86 -1.68
CA GLN A 329 23.45 16.55 -2.21
C GLN A 329 22.88 15.43 -1.35
N GLN A 330 22.96 15.53 -0.02
CA GLN A 330 22.36 14.55 0.89
C GLN A 330 20.85 14.40 0.63
N ALA A 331 20.12 15.50 0.46
CA ALA A 331 18.70 15.48 0.17
C ALA A 331 18.36 14.82 -1.17
N LYS A 332 19.14 15.12 -2.23
CA LYS A 332 19.02 14.45 -3.53
C LYS A 332 19.27 12.94 -3.40
N THR A 333 20.31 12.57 -2.67
CA THR A 333 20.69 11.18 -2.41
C THR A 333 19.59 10.43 -1.67
N LYS A 334 19.01 11.01 -0.61
CA LYS A 334 17.91 10.42 0.16
C LYS A 334 16.59 10.32 -0.63
N ALA A 335 16.43 11.08 -1.71
CA ALA A 335 15.25 11.02 -2.57
C ALA A 335 15.31 9.91 -3.64
N LEU A 336 16.44 9.21 -3.79
CA LEU A 336 16.60 8.12 -4.75
C LEU A 336 15.87 6.85 -4.29
N HIS A 337 15.33 6.07 -5.23
CA HIS A 337 14.64 4.79 -4.93
C HIS A 337 15.54 3.72 -4.29
N GLY A 338 16.87 3.85 -4.43
CA GLY A 338 17.84 3.04 -3.71
C GLY A 338 18.08 1.65 -4.27
N LEU A 339 18.50 0.75 -3.39
CA LEU A 339 18.94 -0.61 -3.70
C LEU A 339 17.97 -1.63 -3.09
N ASN A 340 18.03 -2.89 -3.55
CA ASN A 340 17.25 -3.96 -2.95
C ASN A 340 17.57 -4.09 -1.45
N HIS A 341 16.53 -4.20 -0.62
CA HIS A 341 16.73 -4.42 0.81
C HIS A 341 17.08 -5.88 1.11
N MET A 342 17.46 -6.16 2.36
CA MET A 342 18.01 -7.45 2.84
C MET A 342 17.14 -8.70 2.56
N LEU A 343 15.85 -8.54 2.28
CA LEU A 343 14.91 -9.65 2.01
C LEU A 343 14.37 -9.65 0.57
N MET A 344 14.83 -8.71 -0.25
CA MET A 344 14.65 -8.69 -1.70
C MET A 344 15.94 -9.25 -2.33
N GLU A 345 15.85 -10.44 -2.90
CA GLU A 345 17.00 -11.20 -3.41
C GLU A 345 17.72 -10.46 -4.55
N ALA A 346 16.97 -9.85 -5.45
CA ALA A 346 17.55 -9.07 -6.53
C ALA A 346 16.61 -7.97 -7.01
N VAL A 347 17.23 -6.82 -7.35
CA VAL A 347 16.65 -5.78 -8.19
C VAL A 347 17.61 -5.54 -9.33
N ASP A 348 17.09 -5.42 -10.54
CA ASP A 348 17.87 -5.28 -11.76
C ASP A 348 17.13 -4.35 -12.72
N VAL A 349 17.87 -3.67 -13.60
CA VAL A 349 17.29 -2.85 -14.66
C VAL A 349 17.58 -3.56 -15.98
N LYS A 350 16.52 -3.92 -16.71
CA LYS A 350 16.64 -4.81 -17.87
C LYS A 350 15.97 -4.26 -19.12
N ASP A 351 16.45 -4.64 -20.29
CA ASP A 351 15.64 -4.51 -21.50
C ASP A 351 14.41 -5.45 -21.38
N PRO A 352 13.17 -4.95 -21.53
CA PRO A 352 11.97 -5.76 -21.30
C PRO A 352 11.68 -6.76 -22.41
N LEU A 353 12.33 -6.64 -23.58
CA LEU A 353 12.19 -7.57 -24.70
C LEU A 353 13.24 -8.67 -24.62
N THR A 354 14.51 -8.31 -24.39
CA THR A 354 15.62 -9.28 -24.37
C THR A 354 15.85 -9.90 -22.99
N MET A 355 15.38 -9.24 -21.93
CA MET A 355 15.64 -9.58 -20.52
C MET A 355 17.13 -9.55 -20.14
N GLU A 356 17.97 -8.86 -20.91
CA GLU A 356 19.37 -8.61 -20.56
C GLU A 356 19.49 -7.41 -19.61
N SER A 357 20.46 -7.43 -18.69
CA SER A 357 20.71 -6.30 -17.79
C SER A 357 21.29 -5.13 -18.57
N VAL A 358 20.83 -3.92 -18.27
CA VAL A 358 21.43 -2.71 -18.84
C VAL A 358 22.74 -2.38 -18.10
N PRO A 359 23.66 -1.61 -18.71
CA PRO A 359 24.87 -1.13 -18.03
C PRO A 359 24.57 -0.32 -16.77
N PHE A 360 25.37 -0.50 -15.72
CA PHE A 360 25.26 0.26 -14.46
C PHE A 360 25.96 1.61 -14.55
N ASP A 361 25.49 2.48 -15.44
CA ASP A 361 26.06 3.81 -15.71
C ASP A 361 25.23 4.96 -15.13
N GLY A 362 23.99 4.68 -14.68
CA GLY A 362 23.06 5.68 -14.17
C GLY A 362 22.32 6.49 -15.24
N PHE A 363 22.48 6.12 -16.52
CA PHE A 363 21.89 6.80 -17.69
C PHE A 363 21.12 5.85 -18.58
N THR A 364 21.62 4.63 -18.80
CA THR A 364 20.97 3.65 -19.67
C THR A 364 19.68 3.20 -19.01
N LEU A 365 18.58 3.47 -19.70
CA LEU A 365 17.26 3.12 -19.22
C LEU A 365 16.93 1.68 -19.55
N GLY A 366 16.17 1.10 -18.65
CA GLY A 366 15.53 -0.17 -18.80
C GLY A 366 14.43 -0.26 -17.77
N GLU A 367 14.05 -1.47 -17.50
CA GLU A 367 12.78 -1.81 -16.90
C GLU A 367 13.08 -2.48 -15.55
N VAL A 368 12.50 -1.97 -14.46
CA VAL A 368 12.92 -2.32 -13.10
C VAL A 368 12.30 -3.65 -12.67
N MET A 369 13.16 -4.65 -12.56
CA MET A 369 12.80 -6.04 -12.33
C MET A 369 13.14 -6.48 -10.91
N PHE A 370 12.20 -7.16 -10.26
CA PHE A 370 12.34 -7.64 -8.88
C PHE A 370 12.31 -9.17 -8.80
N ARG A 371 13.08 -9.73 -7.88
CA ARG A 371 13.03 -11.15 -7.50
C ARG A 371 13.24 -11.26 -6.00
N GLY A 372 12.38 -12.01 -5.31
CA GLY A 372 12.53 -12.22 -3.88
C GLY A 372 11.37 -12.98 -3.25
N ASN A 373 11.54 -13.34 -1.99
CA ASN A 373 10.54 -14.11 -1.23
C ASN A 373 9.30 -13.28 -0.84
N THR A 374 9.39 -11.96 -0.97
CA THR A 374 8.32 -10.99 -0.72
C THR A 374 7.49 -10.66 -1.96
N VAL A 375 7.87 -11.16 -3.14
CA VAL A 375 7.07 -10.97 -4.36
C VAL A 375 5.76 -11.77 -4.27
N THR A 376 4.67 -11.15 -4.70
CA THR A 376 3.31 -11.71 -4.73
C THR A 376 3.23 -13.03 -5.50
N LYS A 377 2.17 -13.81 -5.23
CA LYS A 377 1.83 -15.02 -6.01
C LYS A 377 1.32 -14.71 -7.41
N GLY A 378 0.83 -13.50 -7.61
CA GLY A 378 0.20 -13.04 -8.85
C GLY A 378 -1.06 -12.23 -8.61
N TYR A 379 -1.91 -12.19 -9.62
CA TYR A 379 -3.20 -11.52 -9.61
C TYR A 379 -4.34 -12.52 -9.46
N TYR A 380 -5.29 -12.18 -8.59
CA TYR A 380 -6.42 -13.02 -8.21
C TYR A 380 -7.39 -13.19 -9.37
N LYS A 381 -7.65 -14.47 -9.73
CA LYS A 381 -8.51 -14.85 -10.87
C LYS A 381 -8.10 -14.22 -12.20
N ASP A 382 -6.81 -13.94 -12.37
CA ASP A 382 -6.26 -13.27 -13.55
C ASP A 382 -4.95 -13.95 -14.00
N PRO A 383 -5.04 -15.15 -14.60
CA PRO A 383 -3.86 -15.93 -14.99
C PRO A 383 -3.05 -15.26 -16.11
N GLU A 384 -3.71 -14.57 -17.05
CA GLU A 384 -3.06 -13.92 -18.18
C GLU A 384 -2.15 -12.79 -17.72
N ASN A 385 -2.64 -11.88 -16.86
CA ASN A 385 -1.79 -10.82 -16.32
C ASN A 385 -0.75 -11.36 -15.34
N THR A 386 -1.04 -12.48 -14.66
CA THR A 386 -0.08 -13.14 -13.78
C THR A 386 1.10 -13.68 -14.59
N GLU A 387 0.81 -14.39 -15.68
CA GLU A 387 1.83 -14.90 -16.59
C GLU A 387 2.63 -13.74 -17.21
N ALA A 388 1.94 -12.71 -17.73
CA ALA A 388 2.59 -11.54 -18.30
C ALA A 388 3.51 -10.81 -17.30
N ALA A 389 3.09 -10.68 -16.04
CA ALA A 389 3.88 -10.01 -15.00
C ALA A 389 5.02 -10.86 -14.42
N PHE A 390 5.09 -12.16 -14.78
CA PHE A 390 6.14 -13.08 -14.33
C PHE A 390 6.87 -13.75 -15.48
N MET A 391 6.71 -13.32 -16.74
CA MET A 391 7.53 -13.81 -17.84
C MET A 391 9.01 -13.56 -17.51
N GLY A 392 9.82 -14.62 -17.48
CA GLY A 392 11.21 -14.56 -17.03
C GLY A 392 11.41 -14.41 -15.50
N GLY A 393 10.35 -14.59 -14.71
CA GLY A 393 10.35 -14.58 -13.24
C GLY A 393 10.43 -13.19 -12.59
N LYS A 394 10.09 -12.12 -13.32
CA LYS A 394 10.33 -10.72 -12.93
C LYS A 394 9.20 -9.79 -13.40
N LYS A 395 8.96 -8.68 -12.69
CA LYS A 395 7.85 -7.74 -12.88
C LYS A 395 8.27 -6.42 -13.56
N ILE A 396 7.37 -5.86 -14.38
CA ILE A 396 7.56 -4.69 -15.26
C ILE A 396 6.95 -3.36 -14.71
N SER A 397 7.57 -2.17 -14.90
CA SER A 397 7.09 -0.82 -14.52
C SER A 397 7.36 0.30 -15.56
N THR A 398 6.57 1.40 -15.54
CA THR A 398 6.59 2.54 -16.52
C THR A 398 7.04 3.89 -15.92
N VAL A 399 7.73 3.85 -14.77
CA VAL A 399 8.01 5.03 -13.91
C VAL A 399 9.19 5.86 -14.43
N ASP A 400 10.05 5.28 -15.27
CA ASP A 400 11.36 5.85 -15.60
C ASP A 400 11.28 7.09 -16.50
N VAL A 401 10.28 7.13 -17.39
CA VAL A 401 10.02 8.30 -18.22
C VAL A 401 9.50 9.48 -17.39
N GLU A 402 8.66 9.20 -16.40
CA GLU A 402 8.08 10.23 -15.52
C GLU A 402 9.17 10.89 -14.67
N ALA A 403 10.15 10.10 -14.20
CA ALA A 403 11.29 10.62 -13.45
C ALA A 403 12.11 11.66 -14.24
N VAL A 404 12.29 11.47 -15.54
CA VAL A 404 13.00 12.45 -16.39
C VAL A 404 12.19 13.71 -16.58
N LEU A 405 10.88 13.58 -16.81
CA LEU A 405 9.99 14.74 -16.94
C LEU A 405 9.98 15.59 -15.65
N PHE A 406 9.93 14.97 -14.47
CA PHE A 406 9.99 15.70 -13.19
C PHE A 406 11.33 16.42 -12.93
N SER A 407 12.39 16.08 -13.66
CA SER A 407 13.68 16.77 -13.55
C SER A 407 13.75 18.07 -14.37
N HIS A 408 12.79 18.28 -15.27
CA HIS A 408 12.70 19.49 -16.08
C HIS A 408 12.27 20.70 -15.23
N PRO A 409 13.00 21.83 -15.22
CA PRO A 409 12.71 22.98 -14.35
C PRO A 409 11.31 23.59 -14.54
N ALA A 410 10.76 23.48 -15.75
CA ALA A 410 9.43 23.99 -16.10
C ALA A 410 8.29 22.97 -15.87
N VAL A 411 8.58 21.73 -15.48
CA VAL A 411 7.57 20.68 -15.26
C VAL A 411 7.24 20.61 -13.77
N PHE A 412 6.04 21.05 -13.41
CA PHE A 412 5.52 20.92 -12.06
C PHE A 412 5.02 19.50 -11.78
N GLU A 413 4.30 18.92 -12.75
CA GLU A 413 3.77 17.57 -12.66
C GLU A 413 3.62 16.95 -14.06
N ALA A 414 3.82 15.64 -14.19
CA ALA A 414 3.82 14.95 -15.47
C ALA A 414 3.22 13.54 -15.36
N GLY A 415 2.71 13.04 -16.49
CA GLY A 415 2.07 11.75 -16.58
C GLY A 415 2.31 11.06 -17.90
N VAL A 416 2.82 9.82 -17.86
CA VAL A 416 3.21 9.08 -19.06
C VAL A 416 2.33 7.85 -19.24
N VAL A 417 1.73 7.76 -20.43
CA VAL A 417 0.87 6.64 -20.85
C VAL A 417 1.23 6.21 -22.26
N GLY A 418 1.14 4.91 -22.54
CA GLY A 418 1.27 4.41 -23.92
C GLY A 418 0.03 4.77 -24.75
N LYS A 419 0.26 5.32 -25.95
CA LYS A 419 -0.74 5.57 -26.99
C LYS A 419 -0.65 4.43 -28.03
N PRO A 420 -1.73 3.74 -28.39
CA PRO A 420 -1.73 2.76 -29.48
C PRO A 420 -1.47 3.49 -30.80
N ASP A 421 -0.44 3.08 -31.52
CA ASP A 421 -0.09 3.70 -32.79
C ASP A 421 -0.57 2.84 -33.98
N LYS A 422 -1.19 3.47 -34.99
CA LYS A 422 -1.58 2.77 -36.22
C LYS A 422 -0.36 2.74 -37.14
N VAL A 423 0.49 1.71 -36.99
CA VAL A 423 1.58 1.34 -37.92
C VAL A 423 2.21 2.53 -38.66
N ALA A 424 3.27 3.11 -38.10
CA ALA A 424 4.23 4.00 -38.78
C ALA A 424 3.60 4.92 -39.84
N GLY A 425 2.64 5.74 -39.41
CA GLY A 425 2.04 6.81 -40.20
C GLY A 425 2.01 8.06 -39.32
N GLU A 426 2.64 9.12 -39.81
CA GLU A 426 2.89 10.39 -39.14
C GLU A 426 1.76 10.81 -38.16
N THR A 427 2.09 10.92 -36.87
CA THR A 427 1.24 11.55 -35.86
C THR A 427 1.44 13.07 -35.94
N GLU A 428 0.36 13.82 -36.09
CA GLU A 428 0.40 15.28 -36.01
C GLU A 428 0.72 15.71 -34.57
N GLY A 429 1.96 16.15 -34.35
CA GLY A 429 2.42 16.72 -33.08
C GLY A 429 1.81 18.10 -32.84
N CYS A 430 1.51 18.43 -31.58
CA CYS A 430 1.13 19.78 -31.18
C CYS A 430 2.35 20.69 -31.29
N ASP A 431 2.34 21.59 -32.27
CA ASP A 431 3.44 22.48 -32.68
C ASP A 431 3.58 23.71 -31.75
N ASP A 432 3.67 23.47 -30.43
CA ASP A 432 3.94 24.51 -29.43
C ASP A 432 5.43 24.46 -29.01
N THR A 433 6.08 25.62 -28.97
CA THR A 433 7.45 25.78 -28.44
C THR A 433 7.71 25.08 -27.09
N ARG A 434 6.68 24.93 -26.24
CA ARG A 434 6.76 24.24 -24.94
C ARG A 434 6.83 22.71 -25.06
N SER A 435 6.13 22.11 -26.01
CA SER A 435 6.21 20.66 -26.23
C SER A 435 7.56 20.30 -26.84
N VAL A 436 8.09 21.13 -27.74
CA VAL A 436 9.42 20.96 -28.33
C VAL A 436 10.51 20.95 -27.25
N ASP A 437 10.50 21.92 -26.33
CA ASP A 437 11.46 22.01 -25.21
C ASP A 437 11.44 20.74 -24.33
N ILE A 438 10.24 20.26 -23.95
CA ILE A 438 10.11 19.02 -23.17
C ILE A 438 10.60 17.79 -23.96
N ILE A 439 10.26 17.69 -25.24
CA ILE A 439 10.68 16.57 -26.09
C ILE A 439 12.19 16.59 -26.29
N GLU A 440 12.80 17.75 -26.52
CA GLU A 440 14.25 17.90 -26.64
C GLU A 440 14.96 17.55 -25.33
N TYR A 441 14.46 18.05 -24.20
CA TYR A 441 14.98 17.71 -22.88
C TYR A 441 14.90 16.21 -22.59
N CYS A 442 13.81 15.56 -23.00
CA CYS A 442 13.67 14.11 -22.90
C CYS A 442 14.61 13.41 -23.87
N ARG A 443 14.81 13.91 -25.09
CA ARG A 443 15.73 13.35 -26.10
C ARG A 443 17.19 13.42 -25.66
N GLU A 444 17.56 14.42 -24.86
CA GLU A 444 18.90 14.50 -24.25
C GLU A 444 19.14 13.46 -23.14
N LYS A 445 18.08 12.89 -22.55
CA LYS A 445 18.13 12.11 -21.30
C LYS A 445 17.53 10.71 -21.40
N LEU A 446 16.77 10.43 -22.46
CA LEU A 446 16.09 9.16 -22.73
C LEU A 446 16.64 8.57 -24.05
N PRO A 447 16.80 7.24 -24.16
CA PRO A 447 16.97 6.58 -25.44
C PRO A 447 15.81 6.92 -26.39
N GLY A 448 16.09 7.04 -27.69
CA GLY A 448 15.13 7.56 -28.68
C GLY A 448 13.75 6.89 -28.67
N TYR A 449 13.67 5.59 -28.39
CA TYR A 449 12.41 4.84 -28.32
C TYR A 449 11.55 5.15 -27.07
N MET A 450 12.11 5.81 -26.06
CA MET A 450 11.39 6.26 -24.86
C MET A 450 11.00 7.74 -24.93
N VAL A 451 11.49 8.49 -25.93
CA VAL A 451 11.17 9.90 -26.11
C VAL A 451 9.72 10.03 -26.58
N GLN A 452 8.98 10.95 -25.99
CA GLN A 452 7.58 11.16 -26.30
C GLN A 452 7.49 11.80 -27.69
N GLU A 453 6.71 11.17 -28.57
CA GLU A 453 6.37 11.79 -29.86
C GLU A 453 5.26 12.83 -29.71
N THR A 454 4.44 12.71 -28.65
CA THR A 454 3.34 13.61 -28.35
C THR A 454 3.41 14.11 -26.91
N VAL A 455 3.43 15.43 -26.74
CA VAL A 455 3.32 16.10 -25.42
C VAL A 455 2.07 16.97 -25.44
N VAL A 456 1.24 16.83 -24.40
CA VAL A 456 -0.02 17.58 -24.25
C VAL A 456 -0.01 18.26 -22.88
N PHE A 457 -0.34 19.55 -22.86
CA PHE A 457 -0.50 20.33 -21.65
C PHE A 457 -1.99 20.40 -21.30
N ASP A 458 -2.35 19.80 -20.17
CA ASP A 458 -3.74 19.74 -19.68
C ASP A 458 -3.73 19.51 -18.17
N ASP A 459 -4.88 19.71 -17.51
CA ASP A 459 -5.05 19.39 -16.10
C ASP A 459 -4.97 17.88 -15.89
N LEU A 460 -3.97 17.44 -15.10
CA LEU A 460 -3.72 16.04 -14.86
C LEU A 460 -4.83 15.43 -13.99
N PRO A 461 -5.44 14.30 -14.41
CA PRO A 461 -6.48 13.66 -13.63
C PRO A 461 -5.85 12.88 -12.48
N PHE A 462 -6.18 13.24 -11.24
CA PHE A 462 -5.75 12.51 -10.05
C PHE A 462 -6.87 11.61 -9.51
N THR A 463 -6.47 10.49 -8.92
CA THR A 463 -7.32 9.68 -8.05
C THR A 463 -7.62 10.45 -6.78
N SER A 464 -8.61 10.00 -6.03
CA SER A 464 -8.81 10.40 -4.64
C SER A 464 -7.60 10.08 -3.74
N THR A 465 -6.62 9.30 -4.24
CA THR A 465 -5.34 9.01 -3.60
C THR A 465 -4.19 9.89 -4.09
N GLY A 466 -4.45 11.02 -4.77
CA GLY A 466 -3.40 11.92 -5.25
C GLY A 466 -2.42 11.25 -6.24
N LYS A 467 -2.79 10.10 -6.79
CA LYS A 467 -2.02 9.40 -7.82
C LYS A 467 -2.61 9.74 -9.18
N LEU A 468 -1.75 9.84 -10.18
CA LEU A 468 -2.18 10.09 -11.54
C LEU A 468 -3.08 8.95 -12.09
N LYS A 469 -4.25 9.28 -12.62
CA LYS A 469 -5.17 8.36 -13.31
C LYS A 469 -4.68 8.10 -14.74
N LYS A 470 -3.64 7.27 -14.89
CA LYS A 470 -3.10 6.90 -16.22
C LYS A 470 -4.17 6.27 -17.14
N ALA A 471 -5.21 5.62 -16.61
CA ALA A 471 -6.34 5.14 -17.43
C ALA A 471 -7.09 6.28 -18.15
N VAL A 472 -7.43 7.36 -17.44
CA VAL A 472 -8.08 8.55 -18.03
C VAL A 472 -7.15 9.26 -19.00
N LEU A 473 -5.86 9.36 -18.66
CA LEU A 473 -4.87 9.90 -19.60
C LEU A 473 -4.77 9.05 -20.86
N ARG A 474 -4.89 7.73 -20.77
CA ARG A 474 -4.88 6.84 -21.93
C ARG A 474 -6.16 7.01 -22.77
N GLU A 475 -7.31 7.18 -22.15
CA GLU A 475 -8.55 7.53 -22.87
C GLU A 475 -8.40 8.87 -23.62
N ARG A 476 -7.87 9.90 -22.94
CA ARG A 476 -7.55 11.20 -23.57
C ARG A 476 -6.56 11.02 -24.72
N ALA A 477 -5.47 10.26 -24.51
CA ALA A 477 -4.48 9.99 -25.54
C ALA A 477 -5.04 9.21 -26.74
N ASN A 478 -5.97 8.28 -26.50
CA ASN A 478 -6.69 7.55 -27.54
C ASN A 478 -7.66 8.44 -28.33
N ALA A 479 -8.19 9.50 -27.70
CA ALA A 479 -9.04 10.49 -28.36
C ALA A 479 -8.25 11.49 -29.22
N LEU A 480 -6.92 11.48 -29.15
CA LEU A 480 -6.00 12.25 -30.03
C LEU A 480 -5.61 11.46 -31.29
N VAL A 481 -6.39 10.43 -31.67
CA VAL A 481 -6.17 9.55 -32.84
C VAL A 481 -7.29 9.73 -33.85
#